data_AF-A0A7C9P9B9-F1
#
_entry.id   AF-A0A7C9P9B9-F1
#
_cell.length_a   1.000
_cell.length_b   1.000
_cell.length_c   1.000
_cell.angle_alpha   90.00
_cell.angle_beta   90.00
_cell.angle_gamma   90.00
#
_symmetry.space_group_name_H-M   'P 1'
#
loop_
_entity.id
_entity.type
_entity.pdbx_description
1 polymer ?
#
loop_
_entity_poly.entity_id
_entity_poly.type
_entity_poly.pdbx_seq_one_letter_code
_entity_poly.pdbx_strand_id
1 'polypeptide(L)'
;MTDRYAVFGHPIAHSKSPQIHTAFARQTGQDMAYEAILAPLDGFAECVAQFVAAGGRGANVTVPFKEEAFKVVDHLEDRALEAGAVNTLIVLANGKILGDNTDGAGLINDLQRNLGYTLTGKRILLLGAGGAARGVMMPLLRTQPTLLVLANRTIEKAEALVMHFS
;
A
#
# COMPACT_ATOMS: atom_id res chain seq x y z
N MET A 1 -10.22 17.03 19.27
CA MET A 1 -10.75 15.67 19.06
C MET A 1 -9.62 14.88 18.44
N THR A 2 -9.27 13.74 19.02
CA THR A 2 -8.22 12.86 18.51
C THR A 2 -8.57 12.35 17.12
N ASP A 3 -7.69 12.53 16.14
CA ASP A 3 -7.91 12.03 14.78
C ASP A 3 -7.82 10.50 14.74
N ARG A 4 -8.70 9.84 13.96
CA ARG A 4 -8.78 8.38 13.89
C ARG A 4 -8.21 7.85 12.59
N TYR A 5 -7.31 6.88 12.70
CA TYR A 5 -6.70 6.15 11.60
C TYR A 5 -6.79 4.64 11.85
N ALA A 6 -6.69 3.85 10.78
CA ALA A 6 -6.77 2.40 10.89
C ALA A 6 -5.88 1.66 9.88
N VAL A 7 -5.73 0.36 10.05
CA VAL A 7 -5.31 -0.57 9.01
C VAL A 7 -6.38 -1.65 8.81
N PHE A 8 -6.84 -1.82 7.57
CA PHE A 8 -7.81 -2.85 7.20
C PHE A 8 -7.12 -4.07 6.59
N GLY A 9 -7.54 -5.28 6.98
CA GLY A 9 -7.01 -6.53 6.42
C GLY A 9 -7.78 -7.75 6.90
N HIS A 10 -7.49 -8.91 6.28
CA HIS A 10 -8.08 -10.18 6.66
C HIS A 10 -7.11 -11.36 6.36
N PRO A 11 -6.43 -11.94 7.37
CA PRO A 11 -6.42 -11.55 8.80
C PRO A 11 -5.62 -10.25 9.05
N ILE A 12 -5.83 -9.61 10.22
CA ILE A 12 -5.15 -8.35 10.57
C ILE A 12 -4.39 -8.35 11.90
N ALA A 13 -4.58 -9.35 12.76
CA ALA A 13 -4.06 -9.36 14.13
C ALA A 13 -2.53 -9.23 14.24
N HIS A 14 -1.79 -9.62 13.20
CA HIS A 14 -0.32 -9.54 13.15
C HIS A 14 0.21 -8.19 12.66
N SER A 15 -0.65 -7.25 12.28
CA SER A 15 -0.24 -5.96 11.74
C SER A 15 0.60 -5.18 12.75
N LYS A 16 1.74 -4.66 12.29
CA LYS A 16 2.61 -3.77 13.07
C LYS A 16 2.26 -2.30 12.91
N SER A 17 1.38 -1.95 11.97
CA SER A 17 1.01 -0.56 11.70
C SER A 17 0.52 0.19 12.94
N PRO A 18 -0.34 -0.37 13.83
CA PRO A 18 -0.74 0.33 15.05
C PRO A 18 0.44 0.72 15.94
N GLN A 19 1.42 -0.18 16.11
CA GLN A 19 2.62 0.08 16.92
C GLN A 19 3.50 1.16 16.28
N ILE A 20 3.73 1.06 14.97
CA ILE A 20 4.56 2.01 14.21
C ILE A 20 3.94 3.41 14.21
N HIS A 21 2.67 3.54 13.85
CA HIS A 21 2.01 4.85 13.76
C HIS A 21 1.78 5.49 15.13
N THR A 22 1.52 4.70 16.17
CA THR A 22 1.48 5.22 17.55
C THR A 22 2.84 5.76 17.98
N ALA A 23 3.94 5.09 17.62
CA ALA A 23 5.28 5.58 17.91
C ALA A 23 5.59 6.88 17.16
N PHE A 24 5.22 6.98 15.87
CA PHE A 24 5.37 8.22 15.11
C PHE A 24 4.53 9.35 15.70
N ALA A 25 3.27 9.12 16.05
CA ALA A 25 2.41 10.13 16.66
C ALA A 25 3.00 10.71 17.94
N ARG A 26 3.56 9.85 18.81
CA ARG A 26 4.26 10.29 20.04
C ARG A 26 5.52 11.11 19.74
N GLN A 27 6.31 10.68 18.75
CA GLN A 27 7.55 11.38 18.38
C GLN A 27 7.30 12.75 17.75
N THR A 28 6.16 12.93 17.07
CA THR A 28 5.84 14.15 16.33
C THR A 28 4.74 15.00 16.97
N GLY A 29 4.30 14.63 18.19
CA GLY A 29 3.29 15.37 18.95
C GLY A 29 1.90 15.39 18.32
N GLN A 30 1.53 14.36 17.56
CA GLN A 30 0.22 14.26 16.91
C GLN A 30 -0.83 13.64 17.84
N ASP A 31 -1.99 14.29 17.97
CA ASP A 31 -3.16 13.75 18.68
C ASP A 31 -3.96 12.82 17.75
N MET A 32 -3.53 11.56 17.67
CA MET A 32 -4.19 10.55 16.85
C MET A 32 -4.24 9.17 17.49
N ALA A 33 -5.26 8.40 17.12
CA ALA A 33 -5.40 6.98 17.41
C ALA A 33 -5.24 6.16 16.12
N TYR A 34 -4.56 5.03 16.21
CA TYR A 34 -4.37 4.11 15.08
C TYR A 34 -4.75 2.68 15.48
N GLU A 35 -5.76 2.10 14.83
CA GLU A 35 -6.28 0.77 15.15
C GLU A 35 -6.14 -0.24 14.01
N ALA A 36 -6.31 -1.53 14.31
CA ALA A 36 -6.38 -2.60 13.32
C ALA A 36 -7.83 -3.07 13.20
N ILE A 37 -8.39 -3.02 11.99
CA ILE A 37 -9.78 -3.38 11.70
C ILE A 37 -9.80 -4.64 10.83
N LEU A 38 -10.44 -5.69 11.34
CA LEU A 38 -10.69 -6.92 10.60
C LEU A 38 -11.90 -6.70 9.69
N ALA A 39 -11.66 -6.43 8.41
CA ALA A 39 -12.75 -6.29 7.45
C ALA A 39 -13.23 -7.68 6.98
N PRO A 40 -14.54 -7.88 6.77
CA PRO A 40 -15.07 -9.08 6.10
C PRO A 40 -14.57 -9.17 4.65
N LEU A 41 -14.39 -10.38 4.12
CA LEU A 41 -13.91 -10.60 2.76
C LEU A 41 -14.86 -10.06 1.68
N ASP A 42 -16.15 -9.96 2.00
CA ASP A 42 -17.25 -9.50 1.16
C ASP A 42 -17.83 -8.15 1.59
N GLY A 43 -17.23 -7.51 2.60
CA GLY A 43 -17.74 -6.29 3.24
C GLY A 43 -16.70 -5.19 3.41
N PHE A 44 -15.57 -5.25 2.68
CA PHE A 44 -14.50 -4.28 2.85
C PHE A 44 -14.92 -2.85 2.50
N ALA A 45 -15.55 -2.64 1.35
CA ALA A 45 -16.01 -1.32 0.93
C ALA A 45 -16.98 -0.67 1.95
N GLU A 46 -17.94 -1.45 2.46
CA GLU A 46 -18.87 -0.97 3.49
C GLU A 46 -18.14 -0.65 4.80
N CYS A 47 -17.21 -1.50 5.22
CA CYS A 47 -16.42 -1.29 6.43
C CYS A 47 -15.60 0.02 6.37
N VAL A 48 -15.00 0.31 5.21
CA VAL A 48 -14.30 1.58 4.96
C VAL A 48 -15.28 2.76 5.01
N ALA A 49 -16.44 2.66 4.36
CA ALA A 49 -17.43 3.73 4.35
C ALA A 49 -17.96 4.04 5.77
N GLN A 50 -18.23 3.02 6.58
CA GLN A 50 -18.65 3.18 7.98
C GLN A 50 -17.56 3.85 8.82
N PHE A 51 -16.29 3.47 8.62
CA PHE A 51 -15.17 4.10 9.31
C PHE A 51 -15.03 5.59 8.97
N VAL A 52 -15.14 5.95 7.69
CA VAL A 52 -15.11 7.35 7.24
C VAL A 52 -16.31 8.13 7.80
N ALA A 53 -17.52 7.56 7.75
CA ALA A 53 -18.73 8.17 8.31
C ALA A 53 -18.62 8.40 9.83
N ALA A 54 -17.87 7.55 10.54
CA ALA A 54 -17.58 7.68 11.98
C ALA A 54 -16.41 8.64 12.29
N GLY A 55 -15.98 9.46 11.32
CA GLY A 55 -14.93 10.48 11.48
C GLY A 55 -13.50 9.99 11.23
N GLY A 56 -13.32 8.83 10.61
CA GLY A 56 -12.02 8.33 10.17
C GLY A 56 -11.34 9.29 9.19
N ARG A 57 -10.05 9.57 9.38
CA ARG A 57 -9.26 10.54 8.58
C ARG A 57 -8.39 9.89 7.50
N GLY A 58 -8.14 8.59 7.63
CA GLY A 58 -7.34 7.84 6.69
C GLY A 58 -7.08 6.43 7.20
N ALA A 59 -6.61 5.55 6.33
CA ALA A 59 -6.31 4.19 6.71
C ALA A 59 -5.28 3.54 5.79
N ASN A 60 -4.54 2.56 6.31
CA ASN A 60 -3.84 1.62 5.45
C ASN A 60 -4.74 0.44 5.08
N VAL A 61 -4.40 -0.19 3.96
CA VAL A 61 -5.04 -1.40 3.46
C VAL A 61 -3.96 -2.45 3.24
N THR A 62 -4.16 -3.64 3.79
CA THR A 62 -3.29 -4.79 3.57
C THR A 62 -4.06 -5.94 2.92
N VAL A 63 -3.42 -7.10 2.79
CA VAL A 63 -4.03 -8.28 2.18
C VAL A 63 -5.37 -8.63 2.83
N PRO A 64 -6.37 -9.07 2.03
CA PRO A 64 -6.36 -9.20 0.56
C PRO A 64 -6.88 -7.96 -0.20
N PHE A 65 -7.16 -6.85 0.48
CA PHE A 65 -8.07 -5.81 -0.04
C PHE A 65 -7.44 -4.74 -0.94
N LYS A 66 -6.14 -4.78 -1.23
CA LYS A 66 -5.47 -3.68 -1.96
C LYS A 66 -6.05 -3.42 -3.36
N GLU A 67 -6.46 -4.46 -4.06
CA GLU A 67 -7.11 -4.35 -5.38
C GLU A 67 -8.57 -3.91 -5.28
N GLU A 68 -9.26 -4.26 -4.20
CA GLU A 68 -10.62 -3.79 -3.94
C GLU A 68 -10.62 -2.31 -3.56
N ALA A 69 -9.70 -1.90 -2.67
CA ALA A 69 -9.43 -0.51 -2.33
C ALA A 69 -9.22 0.35 -3.58
N PHE A 70 -8.43 -0.13 -4.54
CA PHE A 70 -8.21 0.55 -5.81
C PHE A 70 -9.50 0.84 -6.58
N LYS A 71 -10.52 -0.02 -6.49
CA LYS A 71 -11.79 0.12 -7.21
C LYS A 71 -12.80 1.03 -6.50
N VAL A 72 -12.66 1.23 -5.19
CA VAL A 72 -13.69 1.90 -4.37
C VAL A 72 -13.31 3.32 -3.93
N VAL A 73 -12.07 3.74 -4.16
CA VAL A 73 -11.66 5.14 -3.93
C VAL A 73 -12.20 6.09 -5.01
N ASP A 74 -12.37 7.36 -4.67
CA ASP A 74 -12.87 8.39 -5.58
C ASP A 74 -11.78 8.94 -6.52
N HIS A 75 -10.55 9.00 -6.01
CA HIS A 75 -9.39 9.54 -6.70
C HIS A 75 -8.18 8.63 -6.47
N LEU A 76 -7.24 8.62 -7.41
CA LEU A 76 -6.03 7.82 -7.33
C LEU A 76 -4.81 8.72 -7.55
N GLU A 77 -3.80 8.55 -6.71
CA GLU A 77 -2.45 9.02 -7.00
C GLU A 77 -1.84 8.23 -8.16
N ASP A 78 -0.93 8.84 -8.91
CA ASP A 78 -0.28 8.22 -10.08
C ASP A 78 0.34 6.86 -9.73
N ARG A 79 1.01 6.77 -8.57
CA ARG A 79 1.65 5.53 -8.11
C ARG A 79 0.65 4.42 -7.76
N ALA A 80 -0.56 4.77 -7.32
CA ALA A 80 -1.63 3.78 -7.13
C ALA A 80 -2.24 3.35 -8.46
N LEU A 81 -2.39 4.27 -9.42
CA LEU A 81 -2.85 3.99 -10.78
C LEU A 81 -1.92 2.99 -11.48
N GLU A 82 -0.61 3.27 -11.45
CA GLU A 82 0.41 2.40 -12.02
C GLU A 82 0.40 1.02 -11.36
N ALA A 83 0.33 0.98 -10.02
CA ALA A 83 0.25 -0.28 -9.31
C ALA A 83 -1.05 -1.05 -9.65
N GLY A 84 -2.18 -0.38 -9.84
CA GLY A 84 -3.48 -1.04 -9.84
C GLY A 84 -3.86 -1.60 -8.46
N ALA A 85 -3.34 -0.97 -7.40
CA ALA A 85 -3.52 -1.40 -6.01
C ALA A 85 -3.36 -0.19 -5.08
N VAL A 86 -4.18 -0.13 -4.03
CA VAL A 86 -4.14 0.94 -3.01
C VAL A 86 -3.79 0.32 -1.65
N ASN A 87 -2.77 0.85 -0.98
CA ASN A 87 -2.40 0.47 0.39
C ASN A 87 -2.63 1.60 1.41
N THR A 88 -2.98 2.81 0.95
CA THR A 88 -3.13 4.02 1.75
C THR A 88 -4.36 4.80 1.27
N LEU A 89 -5.27 5.08 2.19
CA LEU A 89 -6.50 5.84 1.98
C LEU A 89 -6.38 7.16 2.72
N ILE A 90 -6.64 8.26 2.01
CA ILE A 90 -6.59 9.62 2.55
C ILE A 90 -8.00 10.21 2.41
N VAL A 91 -8.63 10.55 3.53
CA VAL A 91 -9.95 11.17 3.50
C VAL A 91 -9.77 12.68 3.31
N LEU A 92 -10.28 13.18 2.18
CA LEU A 92 -10.20 14.58 1.81
C LEU A 92 -11.23 15.42 2.57
N ALA A 93 -11.03 16.74 2.61
CA ALA A 93 -11.92 17.66 3.31
C ALA A 93 -13.38 17.64 2.80
N ASN A 94 -13.61 17.19 1.55
CA ASN A 94 -14.93 17.02 0.95
C ASN A 94 -15.55 15.63 1.22
N GLY A 95 -14.92 14.79 2.04
CA GLY A 95 -15.38 13.44 2.38
C GLY A 95 -15.02 12.36 1.36
N LYS A 96 -14.42 12.73 0.22
CA LYS A 96 -13.93 11.77 -0.79
C LYS A 96 -12.65 11.09 -0.33
N ILE A 97 -12.38 9.92 -0.89
CA ILE A 97 -11.21 9.11 -0.60
C ILE A 97 -10.21 9.18 -1.75
N LEU A 98 -9.00 9.66 -1.45
CA LEU A 98 -7.84 9.54 -2.33
C LEU A 98 -7.08 8.26 -1.98
N GLY A 99 -6.96 7.38 -2.96
CA GLY A 99 -6.21 6.13 -2.87
C GLY A 99 -4.78 6.29 -3.34
N ASP A 100 -3.87 5.72 -2.58
CA ASP A 100 -2.44 5.82 -2.79
C ASP A 100 -1.72 4.48 -2.54
N ASN A 101 -0.53 4.32 -3.12
CA ASN A 101 0.34 3.16 -2.94
C ASN A 101 1.75 3.56 -2.52
N THR A 102 2.06 3.36 -1.25
CA THR A 102 3.32 3.75 -0.62
C THR A 102 4.34 2.62 -0.53
N ASP A 103 3.98 1.38 -0.88
CA ASP A 103 4.87 0.21 -0.73
C ASP A 103 6.18 0.39 -1.52
N GLY A 104 6.08 0.77 -2.80
CA GLY A 104 7.24 0.91 -3.65
C GLY A 104 8.13 2.09 -3.28
N ALA A 105 7.54 3.23 -2.90
CA ALA A 105 8.30 4.36 -2.37
C ALA A 105 9.06 3.97 -1.08
N GLY A 106 8.41 3.21 -0.20
CA GLY A 106 9.03 2.67 1.02
C GLY A 106 10.21 1.75 0.72
N LEU A 107 10.04 0.78 -0.20
CA LEU A 107 11.11 -0.16 -0.57
C LEU A 107 12.32 0.55 -1.17
N ILE A 108 12.11 1.47 -2.13
CA ILE A 108 13.21 2.20 -2.77
C ILE A 108 13.95 3.06 -1.75
N ASN A 109 13.21 3.75 -0.87
CA ASN A 109 13.81 4.56 0.19
C ASN A 109 14.67 3.73 1.15
N ASP A 110 14.20 2.54 1.54
CA ASP A 110 14.96 1.65 2.42
C ASP A 110 16.24 1.13 1.75
N LEU A 111 16.13 0.62 0.51
CA LEU A 111 17.27 0.11 -0.25
C LEU A 111 18.34 1.19 -0.49
N GLN A 112 17.93 2.40 -0.86
CA GLN A 112 18.87 3.45 -1.23
C GLN A 112 19.37 4.27 -0.04
N ARG A 113 18.49 4.72 0.85
CA ARG A 113 18.87 5.63 1.94
C ARG A 113 19.34 4.91 3.19
N ASN A 114 18.66 3.84 3.59
CA ASN A 114 19.00 3.13 4.83
C ASN A 114 20.12 2.11 4.60
N LEU A 115 20.07 1.39 3.47
CA LEU A 115 21.05 0.35 3.13
C LEU A 115 22.16 0.82 2.18
N GLY A 116 22.03 2.01 1.57
CA GLY A 116 23.08 2.59 0.74
C GLY A 116 23.27 1.94 -0.63
N TYR A 117 22.29 1.18 -1.14
CA TYR A 117 22.41 0.51 -2.44
C TYR A 117 22.10 1.45 -3.61
N THR A 118 22.97 1.45 -4.62
CA THR A 118 22.66 2.01 -5.94
C THR A 118 22.01 0.94 -6.81
N LEU A 119 20.75 1.16 -7.20
CA LEU A 119 19.95 0.22 -8.01
C LEU A 119 20.12 0.39 -9.52
N THR A 120 20.53 1.58 -9.97
CA THR A 120 20.80 1.86 -11.39
C THR A 120 21.86 0.93 -11.95
N GLY A 121 21.58 0.36 -13.12
CA GLY A 121 22.47 -0.59 -13.80
C GLY A 121 22.60 -1.95 -13.11
N LYS A 122 21.79 -2.26 -12.08
CA LYS A 122 21.79 -3.56 -11.41
C LYS A 122 20.88 -4.57 -12.10
N ARG A 123 21.10 -5.84 -11.78
CA ARG A 123 20.18 -6.95 -12.11
C ARG A 123 19.41 -7.29 -10.83
N ILE A 124 18.09 -7.20 -10.87
CA ILE A 124 17.22 -7.36 -9.71
C ILE A 124 16.33 -8.58 -9.93
N LEU A 125 16.20 -9.44 -8.92
CA LEU A 125 15.24 -10.54 -8.87
C LEU A 125 14.15 -10.20 -7.86
N LEU A 126 12.90 -10.12 -8.32
CA LEU A 126 11.71 -9.95 -7.50
C LEU A 126 10.99 -11.30 -7.37
N LEU A 127 10.81 -11.76 -6.13
CA LEU A 127 10.15 -13.03 -5.82
C LEU A 127 8.70 -12.79 -5.40
N GLY A 128 7.77 -13.41 -6.12
CA GLY A 128 6.33 -13.33 -5.92
C GLY A 128 5.64 -12.34 -6.86
N ALA A 129 4.41 -12.64 -7.27
CA ALA A 129 3.58 -11.80 -8.15
C ALA A 129 2.26 -11.38 -7.48
N GLY A 130 2.31 -11.03 -6.18
CA GLY A 130 1.17 -10.56 -5.40
C GLY A 130 1.07 -9.03 -5.32
N GLY A 131 0.14 -8.51 -4.51
CA GLY A 131 -0.10 -7.06 -4.37
C GLY A 131 1.14 -6.24 -3.97
N ALA A 132 2.05 -6.80 -3.15
CA ALA A 132 3.31 -6.14 -2.82
C ALA A 132 4.23 -6.03 -4.04
N ALA A 133 4.42 -7.11 -4.79
CA ALA A 133 5.23 -7.11 -6.01
C ALA A 133 4.69 -6.10 -7.05
N ARG A 134 3.37 -6.09 -7.21
CA ARG A 134 2.64 -5.12 -8.04
C ARG A 134 2.92 -3.67 -7.64
N GLY A 135 2.90 -3.36 -6.34
CA GLY A 135 3.19 -2.01 -5.82
C GLY A 135 4.65 -1.56 -5.96
N VAL A 136 5.60 -2.49 -6.09
CA VAL A 136 7.04 -2.14 -6.17
C VAL A 136 7.65 -2.27 -7.55
N MET A 137 6.98 -2.93 -8.51
CA MET A 137 7.52 -3.14 -9.86
C MET A 137 7.87 -1.82 -10.57
N MET A 138 6.92 -0.90 -10.70
CA MET A 138 7.17 0.36 -11.39
C MET A 138 8.23 1.24 -10.68
N PRO A 139 8.20 1.38 -9.34
CA PRO A 139 9.29 2.06 -8.61
C PRO A 139 10.66 1.42 -8.84
N LEU A 140 10.77 0.09 -8.92
CA LEU A 140 12.03 -0.58 -9.27
C LEU A 140 12.45 -0.28 -10.71
N LEU A 141 11.55 -0.36 -11.69
CA LEU A 141 11.84 -0.04 -13.09
C LEU A 141 12.32 1.41 -13.27
N ARG A 142 11.72 2.36 -12.55
CA ARG A 142 12.14 3.77 -12.54
C ARG A 142 13.56 4.00 -12.01
N THR A 143 14.13 3.06 -11.26
CA THR A 143 15.55 3.13 -10.86
C THR A 143 16.54 2.79 -11.98
N GLN A 144 16.03 2.41 -13.16
CA GLN A 144 16.80 2.04 -14.34
C GLN A 144 17.76 0.87 -14.08
N PRO A 145 17.27 -0.28 -13.60
CA PRO A 145 18.07 -1.50 -13.55
C PRO A 145 18.38 -1.98 -14.97
N THR A 146 19.49 -2.68 -15.14
CA THR A 146 19.82 -3.37 -16.41
C THR A 146 18.85 -4.52 -16.69
N LEU A 147 18.32 -5.15 -15.63
CA LEU A 147 17.37 -6.25 -15.72
C LEU A 147 16.52 -6.33 -14.45
N LEU A 148 15.21 -6.46 -14.60
CA LEU A 148 14.30 -6.86 -13.53
C LEU A 148 13.66 -8.21 -13.89
N VAL A 149 13.94 -9.24 -13.10
CA VAL A 149 13.38 -10.58 -13.26
C VAL A 149 12.28 -10.78 -12.22
N LEU A 150 11.08 -11.18 -12.66
CA LEU A 150 10.00 -11.59 -11.79
C LEU A 150 9.92 -13.12 -11.76
N ALA A 151 10.00 -13.73 -10.58
CA ALA A 151 9.80 -15.16 -10.41
C ALA A 151 8.62 -15.43 -9.47
N ASN A 152 7.73 -16.35 -9.85
CA ASN A 152 6.57 -16.72 -9.06
C ASN A 152 6.27 -18.20 -9.22
N ARG A 153 5.66 -18.83 -8.20
CA ARG A 153 5.28 -20.25 -8.25
C ARG A 153 4.32 -20.59 -9.41
N THR A 154 3.44 -19.64 -9.73
CA THR A 154 2.46 -19.75 -10.83
C THR A 154 2.88 -18.74 -11.90
N ILE A 155 3.35 -19.24 -13.05
CA ILE A 155 3.97 -18.40 -14.08
C ILE A 155 2.98 -17.42 -14.70
N GLU A 156 1.73 -17.84 -14.86
CA GLU A 156 0.66 -17.06 -15.47
C GLU A 156 0.40 -15.76 -14.69
N LYS A 157 0.55 -15.79 -13.34
CA LYS A 157 0.45 -14.59 -12.51
C LYS A 157 1.62 -13.63 -12.72
N ALA A 158 2.83 -14.14 -12.94
CA ALA A 158 3.98 -13.32 -13.23
C ALA A 158 3.86 -12.69 -14.62
N GLU A 159 3.46 -13.46 -15.64
CA GLU A 159 3.23 -12.98 -17.00
C GLU A 159 2.15 -11.89 -17.03
N ALA A 160 1.00 -12.12 -16.39
CA ALA A 160 -0.05 -11.12 -16.29
C ALA A 160 0.43 -9.82 -15.65
N LEU A 161 1.29 -9.91 -14.62
CA LEU A 161 1.85 -8.73 -13.97
C LEU A 161 2.88 -8.02 -14.86
N VAL A 162 3.73 -8.75 -15.59
CA VAL A 162 4.68 -8.18 -16.55
C VAL A 162 3.95 -7.46 -17.69
N MET A 163 2.88 -8.06 -18.23
CA MET A 163 2.07 -7.46 -19.28
C MET A 163 1.39 -6.16 -18.84
N HIS A 164 1.05 -6.01 -17.56
CA HIS A 164 0.50 -4.77 -17.00
C HIS A 164 1.48 -3.58 -17.06
N PHE A 165 2.79 -3.85 -17.13
CA PHE A 165 3.85 -2.83 -17.09
C PHE A 165 4.73 -2.80 -18.34
N SER A 166 4.40 -3.57 -19.38
CA SER A 166 5.07 -3.58 -20.68
C SER A 166 4.40 -2.58 -21.63
#